data_AF-A0A943PFJ6-F1
#
_entry.id   AF-A0A943PFJ6-F1
#
_cell.length_a   1.000
_cell.length_b   1.000
_cell.length_c   1.000
_cell.angle_alpha   90.00
_cell.angle_beta   90.00
_cell.angle_gamma   90.00
#
_symmetry.space_group_name_H-M   'P 1'
#
loop_
_entity.id
_entity.type
_entity.pdbx_description
1 polymer ?
#
loop_
_entity_poly.entity_id
_entity_poly.type
_entity_poly.pdbx_seq_one_letter_code
_entity_poly.pdbx_strand_id
1 'polypeptide(L)'
;MLKPTDIERIKENCGISVRFVDNEEIRRLNKKFREIDKETDVLSFPSGDDFSNGSRFLGDIAISLEKAKSQSEEYNHSLKRETAFLTAHSVLHLLGYDHMNAEEEKKMTKKQKIVLDALSITRND
;
A
#
# COMPACT_ATOMS: atom_id res chain seq x y z
N MET A 1 -13.42 9.14 4.93
CA MET A 1 -11.96 9.06 4.71
C MET A 1 -11.30 9.51 6.00
N LEU A 2 -10.47 8.66 6.63
CA LEU A 2 -9.84 8.92 7.92
C LEU A 2 -8.83 10.07 7.78
N LYS A 3 -8.71 10.95 8.78
CA LYS A 3 -7.67 11.98 8.78
C LYS A 3 -6.35 11.35 9.27
N PRO A 4 -5.20 11.69 8.68
CA PRO A 4 -3.88 11.20 9.11
C PRO A 4 -3.59 11.36 10.61
N THR A 5 -4.18 12.38 11.25
CA THR A 5 -4.06 12.67 12.70
C THR A 5 -4.81 11.67 13.59
N ASP A 6 -5.79 10.95 13.06
CA ASP A 6 -6.57 9.98 13.83
C ASP A 6 -5.80 8.66 14.00
N ILE A 7 -4.72 8.46 13.24
CA ILE A 7 -4.02 7.18 13.11
C ILE A 7 -2.72 7.10 13.90
N GLU A 8 -2.13 8.24 14.27
CA GLU A 8 -1.02 8.25 15.25
C GLU A 8 -1.46 7.81 16.67
N ARG A 9 -2.74 7.43 16.82
CA ARG A 9 -3.35 6.87 18.03
C ARG A 9 -4.19 5.62 17.77
N ILE A 10 -3.85 4.77 16.79
CA ILE A 10 -4.45 3.43 16.75
C ILE A 10 -3.98 2.66 18.00
N LYS A 11 -4.81 2.66 19.04
CA LYS A 11 -4.65 1.87 20.27
C LYS A 11 -5.36 0.52 20.18
N GLU A 12 -5.96 0.24 19.03
CA GLU A 12 -6.85 -0.88 18.77
C GLU A 12 -6.18 -1.84 17.79
N ASN A 13 -6.53 -3.12 17.87
CA ASN A 13 -6.01 -4.09 16.91
C ASN A 13 -6.54 -3.75 15.51
N CYS A 14 -5.67 -3.78 14.49
CA CYS A 14 -6.08 -3.57 13.11
C CYS A 14 -5.67 -4.73 12.21
N GLY A 15 -6.48 -5.01 11.18
CA GLY A 15 -6.23 -6.06 10.20
C GLY A 15 -6.17 -5.51 8.78
N ILE A 16 -5.34 -6.13 7.95
CA ILE A 16 -5.29 -5.95 6.49
C ILE A 16 -5.25 -7.33 5.83
N SER A 17 -5.68 -7.38 4.58
CA SER A 17 -5.52 -8.54 3.70
C SER A 17 -4.61 -8.14 2.54
N VAL A 18 -3.56 -8.93 2.30
CA VAL A 18 -2.62 -8.69 1.20
C VAL A 18 -2.65 -9.90 0.28
N ARG A 19 -2.90 -9.66 -1.00
CA ARG A 19 -2.91 -10.69 -2.04
C ARG A 19 -1.88 -10.35 -3.11
N PHE A 20 -1.01 -11.32 -3.39
CA PHE A 20 -0.15 -11.29 -4.57
C PHE A 20 -0.90 -11.87 -5.76
N VAL A 21 -0.83 -11.17 -6.89
CA VAL A 21 -1.52 -11.53 -8.13
C VAL A 21 -0.57 -11.38 -9.31
N ASP A 22 -0.97 -11.91 -10.47
CA ASP A 22 -0.31 -11.65 -11.74
C ASP A 22 -0.88 -10.39 -12.42
N ASN A 23 -0.33 -10.07 -13.59
CA ASN A 23 -0.75 -8.91 -14.37
C ASN A 23 -2.17 -9.01 -14.94
N GLU A 24 -2.61 -10.22 -15.29
CA GLU A 24 -3.95 -10.44 -15.83
C GLU A 24 -5.00 -10.15 -14.74
N GLU A 25 -4.80 -10.70 -13.55
CA GLU A 25 -5.71 -10.51 -12.43
C GLU A 25 -5.71 -9.07 -11.93
N ILE A 26 -4.55 -8.40 -11.80
CA ILE A 26 -4.55 -6.99 -11.36
C ILE A 26 -5.22 -6.07 -12.39
N ARG A 27 -5.04 -6.34 -13.69
CA ARG A 27 -5.73 -5.61 -14.77
C ARG A 27 -7.24 -5.84 -14.70
N ARG A 28 -7.68 -7.07 -14.47
CA ARG A 28 -9.11 -7.41 -14.28
C ARG A 28 -9.70 -6.68 -13.08
N LEU A 29 -8.97 -6.61 -11.97
CA LEU A 29 -9.38 -5.86 -10.78
C LEU A 29 -9.42 -4.35 -11.06
N ASN A 30 -8.41 -3.79 -11.74
CA ASN A 30 -8.36 -2.37 -12.08
C ASN A 30 -9.53 -1.96 -12.98
N LYS A 31 -9.86 -2.80 -13.98
CA LYS A 31 -11.02 -2.61 -14.85
C LYS A 31 -12.33 -2.68 -14.06
N LYS A 32 -12.46 -3.67 -13.17
CA LYS A 32 -13.69 -3.90 -12.40
C LYS A 32 -14.00 -2.78 -11.40
N PHE A 33 -12.98 -2.27 -10.70
CA PHE A 33 -13.17 -1.35 -9.57
C PHE A 33 -12.83 0.11 -9.88
N ARG A 34 -12.03 0.38 -10.91
CA ARG A 34 -11.64 1.73 -11.32
C ARG A 34 -12.00 2.07 -12.77
N GLU A 35 -12.61 1.14 -13.51
CA GLU A 35 -12.94 1.28 -14.93
C GLU A 35 -11.71 1.52 -15.83
N ILE A 36 -10.53 1.08 -15.38
CA ILE A 36 -9.25 1.22 -16.10
C ILE A 36 -8.75 -0.16 -16.57
N ASP A 37 -8.82 -0.42 -17.87
CA ASP A 37 -8.39 -1.68 -18.49
C ASP A 37 -6.87 -1.71 -18.75
N LYS A 38 -6.07 -1.65 -17.68
CA LYS A 38 -4.59 -1.64 -17.73
C LYS A 38 -4.00 -2.31 -16.48
N GLU A 39 -2.85 -2.97 -16.62
CA GLU A 39 -2.09 -3.44 -15.45
C GLU A 39 -1.64 -2.26 -14.56
N THR A 40 -1.52 -2.51 -13.25
CA THR A 40 -0.90 -1.60 -12.29
C THR A 40 -0.06 -2.41 -11.31
N ASP A 41 0.81 -1.75 -10.56
CA ASP A 41 1.64 -2.37 -9.53
C ASP A 41 0.83 -2.78 -8.28
N VAL A 42 -0.08 -1.93 -7.83
CA VAL A 42 -0.88 -2.15 -6.63
C VAL A 42 -2.26 -1.51 -6.70
N LEU A 43 -3.23 -2.17 -6.07
CA LEU A 43 -4.56 -1.64 -5.79
C LEU A 43 -4.86 -1.78 -4.29
N SER A 44 -5.43 -0.72 -3.71
CA SER A 44 -5.90 -0.72 -2.31
C SER A 44 -7.42 -0.53 -2.28
N PHE A 45 -8.10 -1.33 -1.45
CA PHE A 45 -9.55 -1.35 -1.29
C PHE A 45 -9.90 -1.12 0.19
N PRO A 46 -10.17 0.14 0.60
CA PRO A 46 -10.52 0.45 1.99
C PRO A 46 -11.83 -0.21 2.41
N SER A 47 -11.87 -0.81 3.61
CA SER A 47 -13.07 -1.44 4.16
C SER A 47 -14.05 -0.46 4.81
N GLY A 48 -13.65 0.80 5.01
CA GLY A 48 -14.43 1.78 5.80
C GLY A 48 -14.24 1.62 7.31
N ASP A 49 -15.19 2.14 8.09
CA ASP A 49 -15.18 2.05 9.57
C ASP A 49 -15.83 0.74 10.06
N ASP A 50 -15.36 -0.40 9.53
CA ASP A 50 -15.81 -1.71 10.00
C ASP A 50 -15.01 -2.14 11.24
N PHE A 51 -15.70 -2.12 12.38
CA PHE A 51 -15.18 -2.57 13.66
C PHE A 51 -15.90 -3.85 14.08
N SER A 52 -15.20 -4.98 13.93
CA SER A 52 -15.71 -6.27 14.39
C SER A 52 -14.78 -6.86 15.45
N ASN A 53 -15.37 -7.38 16.53
CA ASN A 53 -14.68 -8.09 17.60
C ASN A 53 -13.48 -7.35 18.23
N GLY A 54 -13.57 -6.02 18.38
CA GLY A 54 -12.50 -5.22 18.98
C GLY A 54 -11.27 -5.03 18.08
N SER A 55 -11.40 -5.35 16.78
CA SER A 55 -10.40 -5.05 15.77
C SER A 55 -11.00 -4.30 14.60
N ARG A 56 -10.24 -3.36 14.04
CA ARG A 56 -10.63 -2.60 12.85
C ARG A 56 -10.02 -3.25 11.61
N PHE A 57 -10.84 -3.61 10.64
CA PHE A 57 -10.32 -4.06 9.34
C PHE A 57 -10.10 -2.85 8.44
N LEU A 58 -8.87 -2.63 7.98
CA LEU A 58 -8.52 -1.45 7.18
C LEU A 58 -8.84 -1.65 5.70
N GLY A 59 -8.75 -2.89 5.20
CA GLY A 59 -9.07 -3.22 3.81
C GLY A 59 -8.16 -4.26 3.18
N ASP A 60 -8.33 -4.40 1.86
CA ASP A 60 -7.58 -5.32 1.01
C ASP A 60 -6.52 -4.59 0.18
N ILE A 61 -5.41 -5.27 -0.09
CA ILE A 61 -4.32 -4.81 -0.96
C ILE A 61 -4.03 -5.92 -1.97
N ALA A 62 -4.04 -5.59 -3.26
CA ALA A 62 -3.63 -6.50 -4.33
C ALA A 62 -2.35 -5.97 -5.00
N ILE A 63 -1.28 -6.76 -5.01
CA ILE A 63 0.03 -6.39 -5.57
C ILE A 63 0.36 -7.32 -6.75
N SER A 64 0.69 -6.76 -7.91
CA SER A 64 1.25 -7.52 -9.02
C SER A 64 2.75 -7.74 -8.81
N LEU A 65 3.15 -9.00 -8.61
CA LEU A 65 4.58 -9.33 -8.46
C LEU A 65 5.36 -9.14 -9.77
N GLU A 66 4.70 -9.26 -10.92
CA GLU A 66 5.32 -9.03 -12.22
C GLU A 66 5.63 -7.54 -12.44
N LYS A 67 4.69 -6.64 -12.09
CA LYS A 67 4.96 -5.19 -12.11
C LYS A 67 5.99 -4.78 -11.07
N ALA A 68 5.88 -5.29 -9.85
CA ALA A 68 6.86 -5.02 -8.80
C ALA A 68 8.28 -5.49 -9.22
N LYS A 69 8.38 -6.63 -9.91
CA LYS A 69 9.67 -7.10 -10.45
C LYS A 69 10.21 -6.13 -11.50
N SER A 70 9.38 -5.77 -12.49
CA SER A 70 9.76 -4.80 -13.53
C SER A 70 10.20 -3.45 -12.95
N GLN A 71 9.51 -2.93 -11.93
CA GLN A 71 9.87 -1.69 -11.24
C GLN A 71 11.17 -1.84 -10.44
N SER A 72 11.35 -2.97 -9.76
CA SER A 72 12.58 -3.23 -9.01
C SER A 72 13.82 -3.24 -9.90
N GLU A 73 13.70 -3.78 -11.12
CA GLU A 73 14.75 -3.78 -12.14
C GLU A 73 14.98 -2.35 -12.69
N GLU A 74 13.91 -1.60 -13.01
CA GLU A 74 13.99 -0.22 -13.51
C GLU A 74 14.64 0.74 -12.50
N TYR A 75 14.28 0.61 -11.22
CA TYR A 75 14.78 1.46 -10.14
C TYR A 75 16.03 0.92 -9.46
N ASN A 76 16.57 -0.20 -9.96
CA ASN A 76 17.79 -0.87 -9.51
C ASN A 76 17.81 -1.17 -8.00
N HIS A 77 16.85 -1.97 -7.54
CA HIS A 77 16.80 -2.51 -6.18
C HIS A 77 16.10 -3.87 -6.14
N SER A 78 16.10 -4.57 -5.00
CA SER A 78 15.46 -5.88 -4.91
C SER A 78 13.94 -5.84 -5.05
N LEU A 79 13.38 -6.92 -5.60
CA LEU A 79 11.94 -7.22 -5.58
C LEU A 79 11.38 -7.21 -4.15
N LYS A 80 12.15 -7.68 -3.17
CA LYS A 80 11.77 -7.64 -1.75
C LYS A 80 11.52 -6.21 -1.31
N ARG A 81 12.44 -5.29 -1.66
CA ARG A 81 12.28 -3.87 -1.38
C ARG A 81 11.05 -3.29 -2.08
N GLU A 82 10.85 -3.56 -3.36
CA GLU A 82 9.70 -3.00 -4.08
C GLU A 82 8.38 -3.49 -3.51
N THR A 83 8.28 -4.79 -3.21
CA THR A 83 7.09 -5.37 -2.59
C THR A 83 6.82 -4.78 -1.21
N ALA A 84 7.87 -4.57 -0.40
CA ALA A 84 7.74 -3.90 0.90
C ALA A 84 7.35 -2.42 0.75
N PHE A 85 7.90 -1.73 -0.24
CA PHE A 85 7.57 -0.35 -0.57
C PHE A 85 6.09 -0.22 -0.94
N LEU A 86 5.60 -1.04 -1.89
CA LEU A 86 4.20 -1.06 -2.34
C LEU A 86 3.23 -1.44 -1.20
N THR A 87 3.63 -2.38 -0.34
CA THR A 87 2.85 -2.76 0.84
C THR A 87 2.74 -1.59 1.82
N ALA A 88 3.87 -0.97 2.18
CA ALA A 88 3.87 0.17 3.10
C ALA A 88 3.08 1.36 2.53
N HIS A 89 3.25 1.65 1.25
CA HIS A 89 2.51 2.68 0.53
C HIS A 89 1.00 2.44 0.59
N SER A 90 0.57 1.21 0.29
CA SER A 90 -0.85 0.81 0.32
C SER A 90 -1.45 0.89 1.72
N VAL A 91 -0.73 0.42 2.74
CA VAL A 91 -1.17 0.55 4.14
C VAL A 91 -1.32 2.01 4.54
N LEU A 92 -0.39 2.89 4.13
CA LEU A 92 -0.51 4.33 4.39
C LEU A 92 -1.77 4.92 3.74
N HIS A 93 -2.12 4.49 2.52
CA HIS A 93 -3.39 4.88 1.89
C HIS A 93 -4.63 4.34 2.60
N LEU A 94 -4.61 3.09 3.08
CA LEU A 94 -5.70 2.55 3.91
C LEU A 94 -5.84 3.32 5.23
N LEU A 95 -4.72 3.85 5.73
CA LEU A 95 -4.61 4.78 6.85
C LEU A 95 -4.88 6.25 6.45
N GLY A 96 -5.51 6.52 5.31
CA GLY A 96 -5.94 7.87 4.93
C GLY A 96 -4.80 8.88 4.71
N TYR A 97 -3.54 8.44 4.64
CA TYR A 97 -2.49 9.26 4.06
C TYR A 97 -2.68 9.30 2.55
N ASP A 98 -2.47 10.46 1.96
CA ASP A 98 -2.49 10.66 0.52
C ASP A 98 -1.25 11.47 0.13
N HIS A 99 -1.15 11.75 -1.16
CA HIS A 99 -0.05 12.44 -1.82
C HIS A 99 -0.55 13.36 -2.94
N MET A 100 -1.78 13.88 -2.80
CA MET A 100 -2.40 14.75 -3.81
C MET A 100 -1.72 16.12 -3.90
N ASN A 101 -1.00 16.54 -2.84
CA ASN A 101 -0.21 17.76 -2.82
C ASN A 101 1.18 17.55 -2.18
N ALA A 102 2.08 18.50 -2.39
CA ALA A 102 3.47 18.41 -1.95
C ALA A 102 3.64 18.27 -0.42
N GLU A 103 2.73 18.82 0.39
CA GLU A 103 2.80 18.70 1.85
C GLU A 103 2.43 17.28 2.30
N GLU A 104 1.35 16.73 1.72
CA GLU A 104 0.89 15.36 1.95
C GLU A 104 1.92 14.34 1.47
N GLU A 105 2.44 14.52 0.26
CA GLU A 105 3.50 13.68 -0.32
C GLU A 105 4.74 13.64 0.60
N LYS A 106 5.17 14.80 1.11
CA LYS A 106 6.30 14.87 2.04
C LYS A 106 6.03 14.11 3.34
N LYS A 107 4.81 14.18 3.87
CA LYS A 107 4.41 13.44 5.08
C LYS A 107 4.40 11.93 4.82
N MET A 108 3.76 11.49 3.74
CA MET A 108 3.67 10.08 3.36
C MET A 108 5.04 9.48 3.08
N THR A 109 5.88 10.18 2.30
CA THR A 109 7.27 9.78 2.01
C THR A 109 8.09 9.59 3.29
N LYS A 110 7.97 10.52 4.25
CA LYS A 110 8.67 10.39 5.54
C LYS A 110 8.21 9.15 6.31
N LYS A 111 6.90 8.88 6.36
CA LYS A 111 6.35 7.70 7.05
C LYS A 111 6.79 6.41 6.37
N GLN A 112 6.75 6.36 5.05
CA GLN A 112 7.17 5.21 4.27
C GLN A 112 8.65 4.89 4.49
N LYS A 113 9.51 5.93 4.55
CA LYS A 113 10.91 5.76 4.92
C LYS A 113 11.08 5.17 6.33
N ILE A 114 10.37 5.70 7.33
CA ILE A 114 10.43 5.18 8.71
C ILE A 114 10.08 3.68 8.76
N VAL A 115 9.04 3.26 8.04
CA VAL A 115 8.61 1.85 7.99
C VAL A 115 9.69 0.97 7.37
N LEU A 116 10.24 1.37 6.22
CA LEU A 116 11.27 0.58 5.52
C LEU A 116 12.58 0.51 6.31
N ASP A 117 13.00 1.62 6.92
CA ASP A 117 14.19 1.68 7.78
C ASP A 117 14.02 0.77 9.01
N ALA A 118 12.84 0.76 9.65
CA ALA A 118 12.55 -0.10 10.79
C ALA A 118 12.58 -1.60 10.45
N LEU A 119 12.24 -1.95 9.21
CA LEU A 119 12.32 -3.32 8.70
C LEU A 119 13.72 -3.70 8.19
N SER A 120 14.69 -2.76 8.24
CA SER A 120 16.01 -2.92 7.62
C SER A 120 15.92 -3.30 6.14
N ILE A 121 14.98 -2.69 5.42
CA ILE A 121 14.81 -2.84 3.97
C ILE A 121 15.24 -1.54 3.32
N THR A 122 16.53 -1.45 3.04
CA THR A 122 17.20 -0.33 2.39
C THR A 122 17.29 -0.54 0.88
N ARG A 123 17.72 0.49 0.15
CA ARG A 123 17.87 0.42 -1.32
C ARG A 123 18.91 -0.60 -1.79
N ASN A 124 19.83 -1.00 -0.91
CA ASN A 124 20.97 -1.85 -1.24
C ASN A 124 20.75 -3.33 -0.88
N ASP A 125 19.56 -3.69 -0.37
CA ASP A 125 19.16 -5.07 -0.12
C ASP A 125 18.67 -5.79 -1.37
#